data_AF-A0A354JRI4-F1
#
_entry.id   AF-A0A354JRI4-F1
#
_cell.length_a   1.000
_cell.length_b   1.000
_cell.length_c   1.000
_cell.angle_alpha   90.00
_cell.angle_beta   90.00
_cell.angle_gamma   90.00
#
_symmetry.space_group_name_H-M   'P 1'
#
loop_
_entity.id
_entity.type
_entity.pdbx_description
1 polymer ?
#
loop_
_entity_poly.entity_id
_entity_poly.type
_entity_poly.pdbx_seq_one_letter_code
_entity_poly.pdbx_strand_id
1 'polypeptide(L)'
;MSLPIGECKFNISEKPTTSEDSSINLNEDVPDWAKNSYVYIQEPFALNLSEVYNQADSVTAVTFKINVWNEFPLTVDAQVWLRDSNHKLLDSLLLPTDTVPAAEIYPDGTLAVRKHSTFTVILDKDGIEELKNVSRVIIRAGIRVTDEGINAENVKYFDQYTLRVHLAARIDFRLTLSN
;
A
#
# COMPACT_ATOMS: atom_id res chain seq x y z
N MET A 1 -14.94 -15.74 -6.36
CA MET A 1 -13.56 -16.21 -6.13
C MET A 1 -12.78 -15.16 -5.36
N SER A 2 -11.87 -15.56 -4.48
CA SER A 2 -10.96 -14.64 -3.78
C SER A 2 -9.51 -15.00 -4.10
N LEU A 3 -8.68 -13.99 -4.38
CA LEU A 3 -7.29 -14.13 -4.79
C LEU A 3 -6.40 -13.18 -3.97
N PRO A 4 -5.36 -13.67 -3.27
CA PRO A 4 -4.31 -12.80 -2.77
C PRO A 4 -3.50 -12.26 -3.95
N ILE A 5 -3.30 -10.94 -4.02
CA ILE A 5 -2.54 -10.31 -5.11
C ILE A 5 -1.09 -10.12 -4.72
N GLY A 6 -0.86 -9.57 -3.52
CA GLY A 6 0.50 -9.25 -3.08
C GLY A 6 0.53 -8.67 -1.68
N GLU A 7 1.72 -8.75 -1.09
CA GLU A 7 2.06 -8.10 0.17
C GLU A 7 3.32 -7.28 -0.05
N CYS A 8 3.24 -5.98 0.27
CA CYS A 8 4.40 -5.09 0.33
C CYS A 8 4.75 -4.87 1.81
N LYS A 9 6.01 -5.10 2.16
CA LYS A 9 6.52 -4.85 3.51
C LYS A 9 7.62 -3.81 3.42
N PHE A 10 7.43 -2.70 4.12
CA PHE A 10 8.40 -1.61 4.20
C PHE A 10 9.09 -1.61 5.57
N ASN A 11 10.41 -1.69 5.54
CA ASN A 11 11.28 -1.33 6.64
C ASN A 11 12.30 -0.27 6.19
N ILE A 12 12.66 0.67 7.07
CA ILE A 12 13.53 1.79 6.70
C ILE A 12 14.95 1.36 6.29
N SER A 13 15.40 0.18 6.72
CA SER A 13 16.69 -0.39 6.35
C SER A 13 16.77 -0.80 4.87
N GLU A 14 15.64 -0.89 4.17
CA GLU A 14 15.54 -1.35 2.78
C GLU A 14 15.86 -0.26 1.73
N LYS A 15 16.47 0.86 2.15
CA LYS A 15 16.82 2.02 1.32
C LYS A 15 15.60 2.60 0.59
N PRO A 16 14.68 3.27 1.31
CA PRO A 16 13.48 3.83 0.72
C PRO A 16 13.79 4.90 -0.32
N THR A 17 12.85 5.10 -1.24
CA THR A 17 12.81 6.29 -2.10
C THR A 17 12.30 7.47 -1.30
N THR A 18 12.89 8.64 -1.52
CA THR A 18 12.52 9.91 -0.87
C THR A 18 11.82 10.82 -1.88
N SER A 19 10.89 11.68 -1.44
CA SER A 19 10.38 12.75 -2.32
C SER A 19 11.36 13.92 -2.33
N GLU A 20 11.83 14.33 -3.51
CA GLU A 20 12.84 15.40 -3.68
C GLU A 20 12.37 16.79 -3.22
N ASP A 21 11.06 17.04 -3.14
CA ASP A 21 10.48 18.39 -2.98
C ASP A 21 10.06 18.77 -1.55
N SER A 22 10.36 17.99 -0.53
CA SER A 22 10.08 18.44 0.85
C SER A 22 11.06 17.90 1.86
N SER A 23 12.10 18.69 2.11
CA SER A 23 13.01 18.49 3.23
C SER A 23 12.37 18.96 4.53
N ILE A 24 12.55 18.19 5.60
CA ILE A 24 12.23 18.61 6.97
C ILE A 24 13.53 19.03 7.65
N ASN A 25 13.53 20.22 8.23
CA ASN A 25 14.63 20.71 9.06
C ASN A 25 14.50 20.11 10.47
N LEU A 26 14.87 18.84 10.61
CA LEU A 26 15.07 18.25 11.94
C LEU A 26 16.38 18.82 12.53
N ASN A 27 16.31 19.35 13.74
CA ASN A 27 17.48 19.85 14.45
C ASN A 27 18.39 18.66 14.84
N GLU A 28 19.54 18.53 14.17
CA GLU A 28 20.72 17.68 14.45
C GLU A 28 20.60 16.13 14.44
N ASP A 29 21.71 15.49 14.01
CA ASP A 29 22.07 14.05 13.87
C ASP A 29 20.95 13.00 13.71
N VAL A 30 20.19 13.12 12.61
CA VAL A 30 19.25 12.08 12.16
C VAL A 30 19.72 11.44 10.84
N PRO A 31 19.34 10.17 10.57
CA PRO A 31 19.63 9.52 9.29
C PRO A 31 19.05 10.30 8.10
N ASP A 32 19.67 10.14 6.92
CA ASP A 32 19.29 10.93 5.73
C ASP A 32 17.83 10.76 5.31
N TRP A 33 17.25 9.57 5.47
CA TRP A 33 15.84 9.34 5.16
C TRP A 33 14.91 10.23 5.99
N ALA A 34 15.24 10.52 7.25
CA ALA A 34 14.43 11.32 8.17
C ALA A 34 14.43 12.80 7.83
N LYS A 35 15.34 13.25 6.96
CA LYS A 35 15.39 14.63 6.47
C LYS A 35 14.35 14.90 5.37
N ASN A 36 13.60 13.89 4.94
CA ASN A 36 12.59 13.99 3.89
C ASN A 36 11.20 13.88 4.52
N SER A 37 10.25 14.69 4.07
CA SER A 37 8.85 14.69 4.54
C SER A 37 8.11 13.39 4.23
N TYR A 38 8.61 12.65 3.24
CA TYR A 38 7.98 11.44 2.78
C TYR A 38 9.01 10.45 2.23
N VAL A 39 8.93 9.23 2.76
CA VAL A 39 9.75 8.10 2.36
C VAL A 39 8.86 6.91 2.04
N TYR A 40 9.21 6.14 1.02
CA TYR A 40 8.37 5.04 0.56
C TYR A 40 9.15 3.95 -0.17
N ILE A 41 8.51 2.79 -0.27
CA ILE A 41 8.88 1.75 -1.23
C ILE A 41 7.71 1.48 -2.17
N GLN A 42 8.02 0.88 -3.31
CA GLN A 42 7.03 0.45 -4.30
C GLN A 42 7.37 -0.94 -4.78
N GLU A 43 6.39 -1.84 -4.75
CA GLU A 43 6.55 -3.20 -5.21
C GLU A 43 5.53 -3.53 -6.30
N PRO A 44 6.01 -3.99 -7.48
CA PRO A 44 5.13 -4.49 -8.53
C PRO A 44 4.76 -5.95 -8.30
N PHE A 45 3.47 -6.27 -8.49
CA PHE A 45 2.93 -7.61 -8.50
C PHE A 45 2.27 -7.89 -9.85
N ALA A 46 2.44 -9.09 -10.38
CA ALA A 46 1.72 -9.51 -11.58
C ALA A 46 0.25 -9.75 -11.22
N LEU A 47 -0.66 -9.23 -12.05
CA LEU A 47 -2.09 -9.53 -11.94
C LEU A 47 -2.61 -9.83 -13.34
N ASN A 48 -2.98 -11.08 -13.56
CA ASN A 48 -3.57 -11.51 -14.81
C ASN A 48 -4.95 -12.11 -14.52
N LEU A 49 -5.99 -11.46 -15.03
CA LEU A 49 -7.37 -11.90 -14.88
C LEU A 49 -7.93 -12.54 -16.16
N SER A 50 -7.11 -12.76 -17.18
CA SER A 50 -7.53 -13.34 -18.46
C SER A 50 -8.20 -14.69 -18.29
N GLU A 51 -7.73 -15.55 -17.37
CA GLU A 51 -8.38 -16.84 -17.11
C GLU A 51 -9.81 -16.68 -16.58
N VAL A 52 -10.04 -15.68 -15.71
CA VAL A 52 -11.39 -15.38 -15.19
C VAL A 52 -12.30 -14.93 -16.32
N TYR A 53 -11.82 -14.02 -17.17
CA TYR A 53 -12.58 -13.51 -18.32
C TYR A 53 -12.81 -14.55 -19.41
N ASN A 54 -11.90 -15.50 -19.60
CA ASN A 54 -12.03 -16.56 -20.59
C ASN A 54 -13.04 -17.64 -20.17
N GLN A 55 -13.26 -17.82 -18.87
CA GLN A 55 -14.17 -18.83 -18.34
C GLN A 55 -15.54 -18.26 -17.98
N ALA A 56 -15.62 -17.00 -17.56
CA ALA A 56 -16.86 -16.35 -17.15
C ALA A 56 -17.70 -15.85 -18.34
N ASP A 57 -19.02 -16.01 -18.26
CA ASP A 57 -19.95 -15.33 -19.20
C ASP A 57 -19.95 -13.81 -18.94
N SER A 58 -19.88 -13.44 -17.66
CA SER A 58 -19.75 -12.05 -17.23
C SER A 58 -19.17 -11.95 -15.83
N VAL A 59 -18.31 -10.96 -15.62
CA VAL A 59 -17.88 -10.52 -14.28
C VAL A 59 -18.91 -9.53 -13.76
N THR A 60 -19.48 -9.83 -12.59
CA THR A 60 -20.60 -9.05 -12.03
C THR A 60 -20.17 -8.12 -10.90
N ALA A 61 -19.07 -8.42 -10.20
CA ALA A 61 -18.53 -7.55 -9.17
C ALA A 61 -17.03 -7.82 -8.97
N VAL A 62 -16.28 -6.75 -8.69
CA VAL A 62 -14.90 -6.86 -8.21
C VAL A 62 -14.71 -5.98 -6.98
N THR A 63 -14.17 -6.56 -5.92
CA THR A 63 -13.83 -5.86 -4.69
C THR A 63 -12.37 -6.09 -4.36
N PHE A 64 -11.62 -5.01 -4.16
CA PHE A 64 -10.29 -5.07 -3.56
C PHE A 64 -10.39 -4.81 -2.07
N LYS A 65 -9.65 -5.60 -1.29
CA LYS A 65 -9.47 -5.39 0.13
C LYS A 65 -7.99 -5.13 0.40
N ILE A 66 -7.72 -3.97 0.98
CA ILE A 66 -6.36 -3.51 1.31
C ILE A 66 -6.26 -3.43 2.81
N ASN A 67 -5.35 -4.18 3.40
CA ASN A 67 -5.10 -4.17 4.84
C ASN A 67 -3.73 -3.56 5.06
N VAL A 68 -3.66 -2.56 5.95
CA VAL A 68 -2.43 -1.85 6.23
C VAL A 68 -2.16 -1.94 7.72
N TRP A 69 -1.00 -2.47 8.10
CA TRP A 69 -0.51 -2.53 9.48
C TRP A 69 0.67 -1.60 9.63
N ASN A 70 0.59 -0.70 10.60
CA ASN A 70 1.60 0.30 10.89
C ASN A 70 2.21 0.05 12.27
N GLU A 71 3.53 -0.10 12.31
CA GLU A 71 4.32 -0.15 13.54
C GLU A 71 5.17 1.11 13.75
N PHE A 72 5.20 2.03 12.79
CA PHE A 72 5.92 3.29 12.93
C PHE A 72 5.15 4.25 13.86
N PRO A 73 5.85 5.02 14.71
CA PRO A 73 5.28 6.14 15.48
C PRO A 73 4.99 7.37 14.58
N LEU A 74 4.61 7.12 13.32
CA LEU A 74 4.31 8.11 12.29
C LEU A 74 3.05 7.70 11.55
N THR A 75 2.34 8.68 11.04
CA THR A 75 1.26 8.43 10.08
C THR A 75 1.84 7.84 8.81
N VAL A 76 1.21 6.79 8.31
CA VAL A 76 1.61 6.11 7.07
C VAL A 76 0.48 6.15 6.07
N ASP A 77 0.81 5.93 4.80
CA ASP A 77 -0.16 5.71 3.75
C ASP A 77 0.19 4.50 2.89
N ALA A 78 -0.84 4.00 2.22
CA ALA A 78 -0.71 3.00 1.18
C ALA A 78 -1.35 3.56 -0.07
N GLN A 79 -0.77 3.23 -1.21
CA GLN A 79 -1.35 3.52 -2.51
C GLN A 79 -1.27 2.28 -3.39
N VAL A 80 -2.35 2.01 -4.12
CA VAL A 80 -2.43 0.86 -5.02
C VAL A 80 -2.83 1.33 -6.41
N TRP A 81 -2.00 1.04 -7.39
CA TRP A 81 -2.23 1.40 -8.79
C TRP A 81 -2.35 0.17 -9.67
N LEU A 82 -3.35 0.17 -10.55
CA LEU A 82 -3.52 -0.84 -11.59
C LEU A 82 -2.91 -0.34 -12.89
N ARG A 83 -2.11 -1.18 -13.55
CA ARG A 83 -1.41 -0.82 -14.80
C ARG A 83 -1.54 -1.88 -15.87
N ASP A 84 -1.54 -1.42 -17.12
CA ASP A 84 -1.47 -2.29 -18.30
C ASP A 84 -0.04 -2.81 -18.56
N SER A 85 0.13 -3.60 -19.62
CA SER A 85 1.42 -4.17 -20.01
C SER A 85 2.43 -3.13 -20.52
N ASN A 86 1.96 -1.95 -20.94
CA ASN A 86 2.76 -0.82 -21.38
C ASN A 86 3.05 0.16 -20.23
N HIS A 87 2.77 -0.22 -18.99
CA HIS A 87 2.93 0.60 -17.78
C HIS A 87 2.00 1.82 -17.70
N LYS A 88 0.97 1.93 -18.55
CA LYS A 88 -0.04 2.97 -18.45
C LYS A 88 -0.86 2.76 -17.17
N LEU A 89 -1.09 3.85 -16.43
CA LEU A 89 -2.01 3.84 -15.30
C LEU A 89 -3.44 3.66 -15.80
N LEU A 90 -4.11 2.60 -15.33
CA LEU A 90 -5.52 2.34 -15.60
C LEU A 90 -6.39 2.83 -14.46
N ASP A 91 -5.99 2.55 -13.22
CA ASP A 91 -6.77 2.92 -12.04
C ASP A 91 -5.90 3.10 -10.78
N SER A 92 -6.46 3.80 -9.81
CA SER A 92 -5.90 4.14 -8.51
C SER A 92 -6.90 3.76 -7.42
N LEU A 93 -6.65 2.65 -6.73
CA LEU A 93 -7.64 2.07 -5.82
C LEU A 93 -7.79 2.84 -4.50
N LEU A 94 -6.75 3.53 -4.05
CA LEU A 94 -6.80 4.40 -2.87
C LEU A 94 -6.66 5.86 -3.28
N LEU A 95 -7.27 6.74 -2.49
CA LEU A 95 -7.15 8.18 -2.66
C LEU A 95 -6.10 8.73 -1.67
N PRO A 96 -5.53 9.92 -1.95
CA PRO A 96 -4.44 10.50 -1.15
C PRO A 96 -4.75 10.70 0.35
N THR A 97 -6.01 10.58 0.77
CA THR A 97 -6.49 10.76 2.15
C THR A 97 -6.52 9.47 2.97
N ASP A 98 -6.28 8.31 2.36
CA ASP A 98 -6.37 7.00 3.03
C ASP A 98 -5.09 6.70 3.83
N THR A 99 -5.02 7.28 5.03
CA THR A 99 -3.87 7.13 5.96
C THR A 99 -4.16 6.16 7.09
N VAL A 100 -3.12 5.53 7.63
CA VAL A 100 -3.17 4.76 8.88
C VAL A 100 -2.47 5.55 9.98
N PRO A 101 -3.09 5.68 11.17
CA PRO A 101 -2.50 6.46 12.26
C PRO A 101 -1.19 5.86 12.77
N ALA A 102 -0.42 6.68 13.46
CA ALA A 102 0.81 6.30 14.15
C ALA A 102 0.59 5.19 15.19
N ALA A 103 1.55 4.28 15.28
CA ALA A 103 1.65 3.31 16.36
C ALA A 103 1.94 3.98 17.71
N GLU A 104 1.55 3.31 18.78
CA GLU A 104 1.95 3.70 20.13
C GLU A 104 3.27 3.01 20.47
N ILE A 105 4.22 3.77 21.02
CA ILE A 105 5.53 3.28 21.44
C ILE A 105 5.72 3.51 22.94
N TYR A 106 6.46 2.62 23.60
CA TYR A 106 6.87 2.83 24.98
C TYR A 106 7.96 3.91 25.07
N PRO A 107 8.22 4.47 26.27
CA PRO A 107 9.30 5.45 26.46
C PRO A 107 10.69 4.93 26.09
N ASP A 108 10.89 3.61 26.11
CA ASP A 108 12.13 2.98 25.67
C ASP A 108 12.26 2.88 24.15
N GLY A 109 11.25 3.34 23.39
CA GLY A 109 11.21 3.31 21.93
C GLY A 109 10.83 1.96 21.34
N THR A 110 10.33 1.00 22.12
CA THR A 110 9.79 -0.26 21.59
C THR A 110 8.31 -0.13 21.23
N LEU A 111 7.84 -0.94 20.28
CA LEU A 111 6.44 -0.96 19.85
C LEU A 111 5.53 -1.41 21.02
N ALA A 112 4.58 -0.55 21.40
CA ALA A 112 3.53 -0.90 22.36
C ALA A 112 2.28 -1.44 21.64
N VAL A 113 1.74 -0.66 20.70
CA VAL A 113 0.51 -1.00 19.97
C VAL A 113 0.62 -0.62 18.50
N ARG A 114 0.60 -1.63 17.63
CA ARG A 114 0.46 -1.43 16.17
C ARG A 114 -0.92 -0.89 15.81
N LYS A 115 -1.00 -0.08 14.75
CA LYS A 115 -2.29 0.34 14.16
C LYS A 115 -2.62 -0.47 12.91
N HIS A 116 -3.91 -0.57 12.62
CA HIS A 116 -4.42 -1.28 11.46
C HIS A 116 -5.57 -0.51 10.83
N SER A 117 -5.63 -0.51 9.50
CA SER A 117 -6.78 -0.04 8.75
C SER A 117 -7.08 -1.00 7.61
N THR A 118 -8.36 -1.07 7.25
CA THR A 118 -8.86 -1.86 6.13
C THR A 118 -9.61 -0.96 5.19
N PHE A 119 -9.19 -0.94 3.93
CA PHE A 119 -9.85 -0.23 2.86
C PHE A 119 -10.52 -1.26 1.94
N THR A 120 -11.73 -0.94 1.51
CA THR A 120 -12.51 -1.78 0.59
C THR A 120 -12.90 -0.94 -0.60
N VAL A 121 -12.48 -1.37 -1.79
CA VAL A 121 -12.71 -0.66 -3.04
C VAL A 121 -13.57 -1.55 -3.90
N ILE A 122 -14.76 -1.09 -4.26
CA ILE A 122 -15.68 -1.80 -5.14
C ILE A 122 -15.63 -1.11 -6.48
N LEU A 123 -15.26 -1.85 -7.53
CA LEU A 123 -15.24 -1.29 -8.86
C LEU A 123 -16.67 -1.18 -9.41
N ASP A 124 -16.92 -0.09 -10.11
CA ASP A 124 -18.11 0.05 -10.94
C ASP A 124 -17.94 -0.71 -12.26
N LYS A 125 -18.94 -0.59 -13.14
CA LYS A 125 -18.96 -1.32 -14.41
C LYS A 125 -17.77 -0.95 -15.30
N ASP A 126 -17.41 0.32 -15.37
CA ASP A 126 -16.33 0.79 -16.24
C ASP A 126 -14.97 0.33 -15.69
N GLY A 127 -14.77 0.40 -14.38
CA GLY A 127 -13.60 -0.16 -13.71
C GLY A 127 -13.45 -1.67 -13.92
N ILE A 128 -14.54 -2.43 -13.85
CA ILE A 128 -14.54 -3.88 -14.15
C ILE A 128 -14.09 -4.12 -15.60
N GLU A 129 -14.60 -3.36 -16.56
CA GLU A 129 -14.19 -3.51 -17.96
C GLU A 129 -12.70 -3.20 -18.19
N GLU A 130 -12.16 -2.18 -17.52
CA GLU A 130 -10.73 -1.84 -17.58
C GLU A 130 -9.81 -2.93 -16.97
N LEU A 131 -10.32 -3.75 -16.04
CA LEU A 131 -9.54 -4.87 -15.48
C LEU A 131 -9.10 -5.89 -16.52
N LYS A 132 -9.75 -5.96 -17.69
CA LYS A 132 -9.33 -6.82 -18.81
C LYS A 132 -7.94 -6.45 -19.33
N ASN A 133 -7.55 -5.19 -19.16
CA ASN A 133 -6.29 -4.63 -19.64
C ASN A 133 -5.20 -4.61 -18.55
N VAL A 134 -5.56 -4.91 -17.30
CA VAL A 134 -4.61 -4.90 -16.18
C VAL A 134 -3.66 -6.09 -16.29
N SER A 135 -2.37 -5.82 -16.17
CA SER A 135 -1.31 -6.83 -16.12
C SER A 135 -0.48 -6.77 -14.84
N ARG A 136 -0.52 -5.62 -14.13
CA ARG A 136 0.29 -5.36 -12.94
C ARG A 136 -0.46 -4.53 -11.93
N VAL A 137 -0.13 -4.76 -10.67
CA VAL A 137 -0.49 -3.92 -9.54
C VAL A 137 0.77 -3.38 -8.91
N ILE A 138 0.81 -2.08 -8.64
CA ILE A 138 1.89 -1.46 -7.88
C ILE A 138 1.35 -1.11 -6.50
N ILE A 139 1.96 -1.67 -5.47
CA ILE A 139 1.68 -1.29 -4.08
C ILE A 139 2.79 -0.34 -3.65
N ARG A 140 2.42 0.85 -3.18
CA ARG A 140 3.32 1.79 -2.50
C ARG A 140 2.96 1.82 -1.03
N ALA A 141 3.98 1.68 -0.20
CA ALA A 141 3.90 1.83 1.24
C ALA A 141 4.79 3.00 1.64
N GLY A 142 4.24 4.00 2.32
CA GLY A 142 4.98 5.21 2.64
C GLY A 142 4.72 5.75 4.03
N ILE A 143 5.70 6.49 4.53
CA ILE A 143 5.73 7.08 5.85
C ILE A 143 5.82 8.60 5.68
N ARG A 144 4.95 9.31 6.39
CA ARG A 144 5.01 10.77 6.48
C ARG A 144 5.86 11.13 7.68
N VAL A 145 7.02 11.71 7.40
CA VAL A 145 7.93 12.16 8.44
C VAL A 145 7.44 13.49 8.99
N THR A 146 7.47 13.64 10.30
CA THR A 146 7.18 14.89 11.00
C THR A 146 8.25 15.11 12.08
N ASP A 147 8.43 16.37 12.46
CA ASP A 147 9.27 16.79 13.58
C ASP A 147 8.79 16.25 14.93
N GLU A 148 7.48 16.14 15.12
CA GLU A 148 6.91 15.56 16.34
C GLU A 148 7.14 14.05 16.46
N GLY A 149 7.16 13.33 15.33
CA GLY A 149 7.22 11.87 15.32
C GLY A 149 8.63 11.27 15.23
N ILE A 150 9.64 12.09 14.92
CA ILE A 150 11.05 11.68 14.92
C ILE A 150 11.86 12.58 15.85
N ASN A 151 12.54 11.96 16.80
CA ASN A 151 13.51 12.62 17.67
C ASN A 151 14.74 11.72 17.91
N ALA A 152 15.79 12.28 18.51
CA ALA A 152 17.03 11.56 18.78
C ALA A 152 16.85 10.31 19.65
N GLU A 153 15.80 10.24 20.47
CA GLU A 153 15.55 9.12 21.38
C GLU A 153 14.90 7.93 20.66
N ASN A 154 13.99 8.20 19.70
CA ASN A 154 13.22 7.16 19.02
C ASN A 154 13.82 6.74 17.66
N VAL A 155 14.62 7.59 17.01
CA VAL A 155 15.11 7.35 15.64
C VAL A 155 15.92 6.06 15.49
N LYS A 156 16.63 5.66 16.54
CA LYS A 156 17.44 4.43 16.59
C LYS A 156 16.63 3.12 16.57
N TYR A 157 15.31 3.19 16.69
CA TYR A 157 14.42 2.02 16.64
C TYR A 157 13.65 1.90 15.32
N PHE A 158 13.82 2.86 14.40
CA PHE A 158 13.04 2.88 13.15
C PHE A 158 13.37 1.72 12.20
N ASP A 159 14.53 1.09 12.37
CA ASP A 159 14.91 -0.14 11.67
C ASP A 159 14.20 -1.39 12.22
N GLN A 160 13.50 -1.30 13.35
CA GLN A 160 12.71 -2.39 13.94
C GLN A 160 11.25 -2.36 13.52
N TYR A 161 10.73 -1.18 13.16
CA TYR A 161 9.34 -1.01 12.76
C TYR A 161 9.08 -1.48 11.33
N THR A 162 7.87 -1.97 11.09
CA THR A 162 7.43 -2.36 9.76
C THR A 162 6.08 -1.73 9.39
N LEU A 163 5.95 -1.42 8.11
CA LEU A 163 4.67 -1.07 7.47
C LEU A 163 4.34 -2.20 6.51
N ARG A 164 3.20 -2.86 6.71
CA ARG A 164 2.75 -3.98 5.86
C ARG A 164 1.47 -3.61 5.15
N VAL A 165 1.45 -3.79 3.83
CA VAL A 165 0.27 -3.58 2.98
C VAL A 165 -0.06 -4.88 2.29
N HIS A 166 -1.23 -5.45 2.58
CA HIS A 166 -1.73 -6.67 1.95
C HIS A 166 -2.92 -6.34 1.06
N LEU A 167 -2.82 -6.75 -0.20
CA LEU A 167 -3.86 -6.59 -1.21
C LEU A 167 -4.45 -7.94 -1.61
N ALA A 168 -5.77 -8.03 -1.55
CA ALA A 168 -6.53 -9.16 -2.09
C ALA A 168 -7.69 -8.66 -2.95
N ALA A 169 -8.08 -9.45 -3.94
CA ALA A 169 -9.29 -9.21 -4.73
C ALA A 169 -10.31 -10.32 -4.50
N ARG A 170 -11.58 -9.93 -4.57
CA ARG A 170 -12.72 -10.82 -4.73
C ARG A 170 -13.39 -10.50 -6.06
N ILE A 171 -13.61 -11.53 -6.87
CA ILE A 171 -14.24 -11.44 -8.18
C ILE A 171 -15.45 -12.37 -8.19
N ASP A 172 -16.63 -11.80 -8.41
CA ASP A 172 -17.88 -12.54 -8.56
C ASP A 172 -18.29 -12.52 -10.03
N PHE A 173 -18.60 -13.69 -10.59
CA PHE A 173 -18.87 -13.89 -12.02
C PHE A 173 -19.94 -14.97 -12.24
N ARG A 174 -20.56 -14.96 -13.42
CA ARG A 174 -21.55 -15.95 -13.85
C ARG A 174 -20.92 -16.98 -14.79
N LEU A 175 -21.34 -18.24 -14.61
CA LEU A 175 -21.02 -19.36 -15.48
C LEU A 175 -22.31 -20.05 -15.90
N THR A 176 -22.52 -20.21 -17.20
CA THR A 176 -23.58 -21.04 -17.76
C THR A 176 -23.01 -22.43 -17.97
N LEU A 177 -23.38 -23.36 -17.08
CA LEU A 177 -23.06 -24.77 -17.29
C LEU A 177 -23.98 -25.29 -18.40
N SER A 178 -23.39 -25.61 -19.55
CA SER A 178 -24.09 -26.33 -20.62
C SER A 178 -24.18 -27.79 -20.21
N ASN A 179 -25.39 -28.32 -20.03
CA ASN A 179 -25.64 -29.75 -19.79
C ASN A 179 -25.39 -30.58 -21.05
#